data_AF-A0A8T6ICD9-F1
#
_entry.id   AF-A0A8T6ICD9-F1
#
_cell.length_a   1.000
_cell.length_b   1.000
_cell.length_c   1.000
_cell.angle_alpha   90.00
_cell.angle_beta   90.00
_cell.angle_gamma   90.00
#
_symmetry.space_group_name_H-M   'P 1'
#
loop_
_entity.id
_entity.type
_entity.pdbx_description
1 polymer ?
#
loop_
_entity_poly.entity_id
_entity_poly.type
_entity_poly.pdbx_seq_one_letter_code
_entity_poly.pdbx_strand_id
1 'polypeptide(L)' 'MSNAHVRELVASGVEDAAIIARLTTSETCFDVSSAAMLSLINAGVSPQVIHAMAEVVRREEH' A
#
# COMPACT_ATOMS: atom_id res chain seq x y z
N MET A 1 9.57 -0.38 -0.04
CA MET A 1 8.40 -0.10 -0.91
C MET A 1 7.74 1.21 -0.47
N SER A 2 7.21 2.02 -1.39
CA SER A 2 6.61 3.35 -1.10
C SER A 2 5.20 3.50 -1.70
N ASN A 3 4.45 4.52 -1.28
CA ASN A 3 3.10 4.80 -1.77
C ASN A 3 3.05 4.99 -3.30
N ALA A 4 4.07 5.62 -3.90
CA ALA A 4 4.15 5.79 -5.35
C ALA A 4 4.25 4.44 -6.07
N HIS A 5 5.05 3.52 -5.53
CA HIS A 5 5.22 2.18 -6.09
C HIS A 5 3.92 1.36 -6.04
N VAL A 6 3.12 1.50 -4.97
CA VAL A 6 1.79 0.87 -4.88
C VAL A 6 0.87 1.39 -6.00
N ARG A 7 0.87 2.71 -6.23
CA ARG A 7 0.06 3.34 -7.28
C ARG A 7 0.47 2.85 -8.67
N GLU A 8 1.76 2.69 -8.93
CA GLU A 8 2.27 2.17 -10.19
C GLU A 8 1.81 0.72 -10.43
N LEU A 9 1.88 -0.14 -9.39
CA LEU A 9 1.41 -1.53 -9.50
C LEU A 9 -0.09 -1.60 -9.82
N VAL A 10 -0.91 -0.81 -9.11
CA VAL A 10 -2.35 -0.72 -9.38
C VAL A 10 -2.61 -0.20 -10.79
N ALA A 11 -1.92 0.88 -11.21
CA ALA A 11 -2.07 1.44 -12.54
C ALA A 11 -1.63 0.47 -13.66
N SER A 12 -0.67 -0.41 -13.38
CA SER A 12 -0.24 -1.48 -14.30
C SER A 12 -1.18 -2.68 -14.34
N GLY A 13 -2.24 -2.70 -13.52
CA GLY A 13 -3.23 -3.78 -13.47
C GLY A 13 -2.77 -5.00 -12.68
N VAL A 14 -1.79 -4.85 -11.79
CA VAL A 14 -1.36 -5.94 -10.90
C VAL A 14 -2.48 -6.22 -9.89
N GLU A 15 -2.77 -7.51 -9.68
CA GLU A 15 -3.80 -7.93 -8.74
C GLU A 15 -3.47 -7.54 -7.30
N ASP A 16 -4.49 -7.12 -6.55
CA ASP A 16 -4.39 -6.71 -5.15
C ASP A 16 -3.68 -7.76 -4.28
N ALA A 17 -3.95 -9.05 -4.49
CA ALA A 17 -3.32 -10.13 -3.75
C ALA A 17 -1.78 -10.18 -3.95
N ALA A 18 -1.30 -9.92 -5.17
CA ALA A 18 0.12 -9.87 -5.48
C ALA A 18 0.78 -8.62 -4.88
N ILE A 19 0.06 -7.48 -4.89
CA ILE A 19 0.51 -6.25 -4.22
C ILE A 19 0.66 -6.53 -2.72
N ILE A 20 -0.37 -7.09 -2.07
CA ILE A 20 -0.38 -7.41 -0.64
C ILE A 20 0.77 -8.36 -0.26
N ALA A 21 1.01 -9.42 -1.05
CA ALA A 21 2.13 -10.34 -0.81
C ALA A 21 3.50 -9.64 -0.92
N ARG A 22 3.59 -8.57 -1.70
CA ARG A 22 4.82 -7.77 -1.84
C ARG A 22 4.99 -6.75 -0.72
N LEU A 23 3.89 -6.26 -0.15
CA LEU A 23 3.89 -5.40 1.05
C LEU A 23 4.51 -6.12 2.25
N THR A 24 4.24 -7.42 2.42
CA THR A 24 4.70 -8.21 3.58
C THR A 24 6.14 -8.68 3.51
N THR A 25 6.77 -8.60 2.32
CA THR A 25 8.11 -9.13 2.06
C THR A 25 9.16 -8.04 1.82
N SER A 26 8.74 -6.79 1.68
CA SER A 26 9.63 -5.65 1.40
C SER A 26 9.70 -4.74 2.62
N GLU A 27 10.87 -4.20 2.96
CA GLU A 27 10.96 -3.09 3.93
C GLU A 27 10.09 -1.92 3.45
N THR A 28 9.23 -1.40 4.32
CA THR A 28 8.20 -0.43 3.90
C THR A 28 8.48 0.96 4.46
N CYS A 29 8.23 1.98 3.63
CA CYS A 29 8.29 3.37 4.05
C CYS A 29 6.99 4.04 3.58
N PHE A 30 5.87 3.50 4.06
CA PHE A 30 4.56 4.02 3.69
C PHE A 30 4.21 5.24 4.52
N ASP A 31 3.74 6.27 3.83
CA ASP A 31 3.09 7.39 4.49
C ASP A 31 1.63 6.99 4.75
N VAL A 32 1.31 6.73 6.01
CA VAL A 32 -0.03 6.35 6.49
C VAL A 32 -0.83 7.55 7.00
N SER A 33 -0.39 8.79 6.71
CA SER A 33 -1.19 9.96 7.01
C SER A 33 -2.52 9.89 6.26
N SER A 34 -3.57 10.49 6.84
CA SER A 34 -4.90 10.52 6.24
C SER A 34 -4.89 11.10 4.82
N ALA A 35 -4.01 12.08 4.56
CA ALA A 35 -3.87 12.70 3.24
C ALA A 35 -3.26 11.73 2.21
N ALA A 36 -2.23 10.96 2.61
CA ALA A 36 -1.60 9.98 1.74
C ALA A 36 -2.54 8.80 1.43
N MET A 37 -3.29 8.31 2.43
CA MET A 37 -4.29 7.27 2.20
C MET A 37 -5.43 7.75 1.29
N LEU A 38 -5.91 8.98 1.46
CA LEU A 38 -6.88 9.60 0.54
C LEU A 38 -6.34 9.68 -0.90
N SER A 39 -5.07 10.03 -1.07
CA SER A 39 -4.44 10.06 -2.40
C SER A 39 -4.39 8.68 -3.06
N LEU A 40 -4.16 7.61 -2.28
CA LEU A 40 -4.18 6.23 -2.76
C LEU A 40 -5.59 5.79 -3.18
N ILE A 41 -6.61 6.11 -2.37
CA ILE A 41 -8.03 5.84 -2.72
C ILE A 41 -8.38 6.53 -4.03
N ASN A 42 -8.04 7.81 -4.17
CA ASN A 42 -8.30 8.59 -5.39
C ASN A 42 -7.53 8.07 -6.61
N ALA A 43 -6.42 7.37 -6.40
CA ALA A 43 -5.64 6.71 -7.46
C ALA A 43 -6.22 5.34 -7.87
N GLY A 44 -7.32 4.90 -7.26
CA GLY A 44 -7.95 3.61 -7.56
C GLY A 44 -7.37 2.44 -6.80
N VAL A 45 -6.55 2.69 -5.77
CA VAL A 45 -6.05 1.62 -4.88
C VAL A 45 -7.22 1.08 -4.06
N SER A 46 -7.36 -0.25 -4.04
CA SER A 46 -8.49 -0.87 -3.34
C SER A 46 -8.37 -0.75 -1.81
N PRO A 47 -9.50 -0.76 -1.09
CA PRO A 47 -9.49 -0.71 0.38
C PRO A 47 -8.70 -1.85 1.02
N GLN A 48 -8.62 -3.01 0.36
CA GLN A 48 -7.87 -4.18 0.86
C GLN A 48 -6.37 -3.92 0.87
N VAL A 49 -5.84 -3.33 -0.21
CA VAL A 49 -4.42 -2.96 -0.29
C VAL A 49 -4.08 -1.88 0.75
N ILE A 50 -4.96 -0.89 0.95
CA ILE A 50 -4.75 0.15 1.96
C ILE A 50 -4.74 -0.43 3.38
N HIS A 51 -5.66 -1.34 3.68
CA HIS A 51 -5.68 -2.02 4.98
C HIS A 51 -4.40 -2.81 5.21
N ALA A 52 -3.92 -3.55 4.21
CA ALA A 52 -2.66 -4.28 4.29
C ALA A 52 -1.45 -3.35 4.48
N MET A 53 -1.40 -2.20 3.80
CA MET A 53 -0.36 -1.19 4.02
C MET A 53 -0.35 -0.69 5.48
N ALA A 54 -1.51 -0.37 6.04
CA ALA A 54 -1.64 0.10 7.41
C ALA A 54 -1.29 -0.98 8.45
N GLU A 55 -1.56 -2.26 8.14
CA GLU A 55 -1.19 -3.39 8.98
C GLU A 55 0.32 -3.64 9.00
N VAL A 56 0.98 -3.51 7.83
CA VAL A 56 2.43 -3.65 7.72
C VAL A 56 3.17 -2.57 8.51
N VAL A 57 2.74 -1.31 8.42
CA VAL A 57 3.35 -0.22 9.21
C VAL A 57 3.21 -0.45 10.71
N ARG A 58 2.04 -0.92 11.18
CA ARG A 58 1.87 -1.28 12.60
C ARG A 58 2.77 -2.42 13.06
N ARG A 59 3.19 -3.31 12.15
CA ARG A 59 4.07 -4.44 12.45
C ARG A 59 5.52 -4.03 12.61
N GLU A 60 5.99 -2.99 11.91
CA GLU A 60 7.38 -2.50 12.02
C GLU A 60 7.63 -1.65 13.28
N GLU A 61 6.57 -1.27 14.01
CA GLU A 61 6.68 -0.57 15.31
C GLU A 61 6.92 -1.51 16.52
N HIS A 62 7.07 -2.83 16.29
CA HIS A 62 7.24 -3.87 17.30
C HIS A 62 8.50 -4.72 17.07
#